data_AF-A0A966TR94-F1
#
_entry.id   AF-A0A966TR94-F1
#
_cell.length_a   1.000
_cell.length_b   1.000
_cell.length_c   1.000
_cell.angle_alpha   90.00
_cell.angle_beta   90.00
_cell.angle_gamma   90.00
#
_symmetry.space_group_name_H-M   'P 1'
#
loop_
_entity.id
_entity.type
_entity.pdbx_description
1 polymer ?
#
loop_
_entity_poly.entity_id
_entity_poly.type
_entity_poly.pdbx_seq_one_letter_code
_entity_poly.pdbx_strand_id
1 'polypeptide(L)' 'MRLILLGAPGAGKGTQATFICQAYGIPQISTGDMLRAAVKAGTEMGLAAKKIMDAGGLVGDDIIIGLVKERITHADCAKG' A
#
# COMPACT_ATOMS: atom_id res chain seq x y z
N MET A 1 7.14 15.43 -0.27
CA MET A 1 6.30 15.59 0.94
C MET A 1 5.92 14.21 1.44
N ARG A 2 6.03 13.91 2.74
CA ARG A 2 5.75 12.57 3.30
C ARG A 2 4.54 12.66 4.21
N LEU A 3 3.47 11.93 3.90
CA LEU A 3 2.18 12.02 4.58
C LEU A 3 1.66 10.64 4.96
N ILE A 4 0.99 10.57 6.10
CA ILE A 4 0.19 9.41 6.50
C ILE A 4 -1.27 9.87 6.60
N LEU A 5 -2.17 9.16 5.92
CA LEU A 5 -3.60 9.47 5.94
C LEU A 5 -4.34 8.44 6.80
N LEU A 6 -4.83 8.88 7.95
CA LEU A 6 -5.56 8.05 8.91
C LEU A 6 -7.07 8.32 8.82
N GLY A 7 -7.88 7.31 9.16
CA GLY A 7 -9.34 7.42 9.13
C GLY A 7 -10.04 6.07 9.06
N ALA A 8 -11.29 6.01 9.50
CA ALA A 8 -12.09 4.80 9.51
C ALA A 8 -12.31 4.19 8.10
N PRO A 9 -12.66 2.90 7.98
CA PRO A 9 -13.18 2.34 6.73
C PRO A 9 -14.35 3.18 6.21
N GLY A 10 -14.41 3.44 4.90
CA GLY A 10 -15.46 4.27 4.30
C GLY A 10 -15.29 5.80 4.46
N ALA A 11 -14.33 6.28 5.25
CA ALA A 11 -14.12 7.73 5.49
C ALA A 11 -13.56 8.53 4.29
N GLY A 12 -13.47 7.93 3.10
CA GLY A 12 -13.00 8.65 1.89
C GLY A 12 -11.49 8.88 1.78
N LYS A 13 -10.66 8.17 2.56
CA LYS A 13 -9.19 8.31 2.52
C LYS A 13 -8.61 8.19 1.10
N GLY A 14 -9.02 7.16 0.35
CA GLY A 14 -8.54 6.96 -1.03
C GLY A 14 -8.85 8.15 -1.92
N THR A 15 -10.08 8.67 -1.84
CA THR A 15 -10.53 9.86 -2.57
C THR A 15 -9.66 11.08 -2.24
N GLN A 16 -9.42 11.35 -0.96
CA GLN A 16 -8.59 12.47 -0.53
C GLN A 16 -7.12 12.29 -0.92
N ALA A 17 -6.58 11.06 -0.81
CA ALA A 17 -5.22 10.75 -1.22
C ALA A 17 -5.01 11.05 -2.72
N THR A 18 -5.98 10.72 -3.59
CA THR A 18 -5.92 11.06 -5.02
C THR A 18 -5.75 12.56 -5.26
N PHE A 19 -6.56 13.40 -4.59
CA PHE A 19 -6.47 14.86 -4.73
C PHE A 19 -5.12 15.40 -4.24
N ILE A 20 -4.60 14.89 -3.12
CA ILE A 20 -3.30 15.28 -2.57
C ILE A 20 -2.17 14.88 -3.54
N CYS A 21 -2.20 13.65 -4.06
CA CYS A 21 -1.20 13.15 -4.99
C CYS A 21 -1.14 14.00 -6.27
N GLN A 22 -2.30 14.37 -6.82
CA GLN A 22 -2.39 15.25 -7.99
C GLN A 22 -1.86 16.66 -7.70
N ALA A 23 -2.21 17.24 -6.55
CA ALA A 23 -1.80 18.60 -6.19
C ALA A 23 -0.29 18.74 -5.96
N TYR A 24 0.36 17.70 -5.41
CA TYR A 24 1.77 17.76 -5.02
C TYR A 24 2.71 16.90 -5.88
N GLY A 25 2.18 16.16 -6.86
CA GLY A 25 2.96 15.29 -7.73
C GLY A 25 3.71 14.19 -6.97
N ILE A 26 3.08 13.62 -5.94
CA ILE A 26 3.62 12.51 -5.12
C ILE A 26 2.83 11.23 -5.38
N PRO A 27 3.44 10.04 -5.28
CA PRO A 27 2.74 8.78 -5.47
C PRO A 27 1.88 8.43 -4.25
N GLN A 28 0.76 7.76 -4.51
CA GLN A 28 -0.01 7.12 -3.45
C GLN A 28 0.61 5.76 -3.11
N ILE A 29 0.90 5.53 -1.83
CA ILE A 29 1.31 4.23 -1.30
C ILE A 29 0.16 3.67 -0.45
N SER A 30 -0.38 2.53 -0.87
CA SER A 30 -1.52 1.85 -0.24
C SER A 30 -1.15 0.40 -0.02
N THR A 31 -0.97 0.00 1.24
CA THR A 31 -0.59 -1.38 1.60
C THR A 31 -1.60 -2.40 1.08
N GLY A 32 -2.89 -2.06 1.08
CA GLY A 32 -3.95 -2.90 0.52
C GLY A 32 -3.87 -3.05 -1.00
N ASP A 33 -3.47 -2.02 -1.75
CA ASP A 33 -3.29 -2.13 -3.20
C ASP A 33 -2.02 -2.89 -3.55
N MET A 34 -0.93 -2.64 -2.82
CA MET A 34 0.35 -3.32 -3.00
C MET A 34 0.22 -4.83 -2.75
N LEU A 35 -0.47 -5.22 -1.68
CA LEU A 35 -0.76 -6.63 -1.41
C LEU A 35 -1.60 -7.25 -2.52
N ARG A 36 -2.70 -6.60 -2.93
CA ARG A 36 -3.55 -7.10 -4.02
C ARG A 36 -2.79 -7.22 -5.34
N ALA A 37 -1.87 -6.30 -5.63
CA ALA A 37 -1.00 -6.38 -6.79
C ALA A 37 -0.01 -7.55 -6.71
N ALA A 38 0.64 -7.75 -5.56
CA ALA A 38 1.54 -8.89 -5.32
C ALA A 38 0.82 -10.24 -5.46
N VAL A 39 -0.41 -10.33 -4.92
CA VAL A 39 -1.31 -11.49 -5.08
C VAL A 39 -1.60 -11.75 -6.55
N LYS A 40 -1.99 -10.70 -7.31
CA LYS A 40 -2.29 -10.81 -8.74
C LYS A 40 -1.08 -11.20 -9.58
N ALA A 41 0.11 -10.72 -9.20
CA ALA A 41 1.38 -11.06 -9.85
C ALA A 41 1.89 -12.47 -9.51
N GLY A 42 1.28 -13.17 -8.54
CA GLY A 42 1.66 -14.52 -8.15
C GLY A 42 3.03 -14.61 -7.48
N THR A 43 3.50 -13.53 -6.85
CA THR A 43 4.77 -13.57 -6.10
C THR A 43 4.65 -14.49 -4.90
N GLU A 44 5.75 -15.06 -4.44
CA GLU A 44 5.77 -15.94 -3.27
C GLU A 44 5.13 -15.27 -2.04
N MET A 45 5.50 -14.02 -1.79
CA MET A 45 4.92 -13.18 -0.73
C MET A 45 3.42 -12.92 -0.97
N GLY A 46 3.02 -12.62 -2.21
CA GLY A 46 1.63 -12.40 -2.58
C GLY A 46 0.75 -13.62 -2.32
N LEU A 47 1.23 -14.82 -2.66
CA LEU A 47 0.52 -16.08 -2.41
C LEU A 47 0.40 -16.39 -0.92
N ALA A 48 1.44 -16.12 -0.13
CA ALA A 48 1.41 -16.27 1.32
C ALA A 48 0.40 -15.29 1.96
N ALA A 49 0.42 -14.02 1.55
CA ALA A 49 -0.54 -13.02 2.01
C ALA A 49 -1.98 -13.34 1.60
N LYS A 50 -2.20 -13.86 0.38
CA LYS A 50 -3.52 -14.29 -0.11
C LYS A 50 -4.18 -15.29 0.83
N LYS A 51 -3.43 -16.32 1.26
CA LYS A 51 -3.96 -17.35 2.18
C LYS A 51 -4.44 -16.75 3.50
N ILE A 52 -3.70 -15.79 4.04
CA ILE A 52 -4.03 -15.10 5.29
C ILE A 52 -5.28 -14.23 5.10
N MET A 53 -5.31 -13.44 4.03
CA MET A 53 -6.43 -12.54 3.71
C MET A 53 -7.73 -13.30 3.43
N ASP A 54 -7.67 -14.40 2.67
CA ASP A 54 -8.82 -15.25 2.37
C ASP A 54 -9.41 -15.89 3.65
N ALA A 55 -8.57 -16.12 4.68
CA ALA A 55 -8.99 -16.61 5.99
C ALA A 55 -9.51 -15.50 6.92
N GLY A 56 -9.57 -14.24 6.47
CA GLY A 56 -9.92 -13.08 7.30
C GLY A 56 -8.85 -12.70 8.32
N GLY A 57 -7.64 -13.25 8.18
CA GLY A 57 -6.51 -12.97 9.06
C GLY A 57 -5.82 -11.65 8.73
N LEU A 58 -5.05 -11.15 9.70
CA LEU A 58 -4.20 -9.98 9.50
C LEU A 58 -2.86 -10.42 8.89
N VAL A 59 -2.44 -9.76 7.81
CA VAL A 59 -1.09 -9.94 7.27
C VAL A 59 -0.09 -9.36 8.27
N GLY A 60 0.94 -10.13 8.63
CA GLY A 60 1.92 -9.73 9.65
C GLY A 60 2.75 -8.52 9.27
N ASP A 61 3.19 -7.76 10.28
CA ASP A 61 3.91 -6.50 10.11
C ASP A 61 5.19 -6.65 9.28
N ASP A 62 5.93 -7.75 9.44
CA ASP A 62 7.17 -7.98 8.69
C ASP A 62 6.95 -7.96 7.17
N ILE A 63 5.83 -8.52 6.71
CA ILE A 63 5.44 -8.54 5.29
C ILE A 63 5.09 -7.13 4.82
N ILE A 64 4.27 -6.42 5.61
CA ILE A 64 3.83 -5.05 5.28
C ILE A 64 5.02 -4.09 5.23
N ILE A 65 5.89 -4.15 6.24
CA ILE A 65 7.08 -3.32 6.34
C ILE A 65 8.05 -3.64 5.20
N GLY A 66 8.22 -4.92 4.85
CA GLY A 66 9.02 -5.34 3.70
C GLY A 66 8.54 -4.72 2.39
N LEU A 67 7.24 -4.83 2.12
CA LEU A 67 6.60 -4.23 0.93
C LEU A 67 6.77 -2.71 0.88
N VAL A 68 6.56 -2.03 2.01
CA VAL A 68 6.70 -0.56 2.08
C VAL A 68 8.17 -0.16 1.87
N LYS A 69 9.13 -0.86 2.48
CA LYS A 69 10.56 -0.59 2.33
C LYS A 69 11.02 -0.70 0.88
N GLU A 70 10.54 -1.70 0.14
CA GLU A 70 10.80 -1.82 -1.30
C GLU A 70 10.14 -0.68 -2.08
N ARG A 71 8.86 -0.42 -1.82
CA ARG A 71 8.09 0.56 -2.59
C ARG A 71 8.66 1.98 -2.52
N ILE A 72 9.17 2.39 -1.37
CA ILE A 72 9.71 3.75 -1.16
C ILE A 72 11.06 3.98 -1.85
N THR A 73 11.75 2.93 -2.35
CA THR A 73 13.01 3.09 -3.09
C THR A 73 12.80 3.37 -4.58
N HIS A 74 11.55 3.33 -5.07
CA HIS A 74 11.26 3.61 -6.48
C HIS A 74 11.46 5.09 -6.81
N ALA A 75 11.84 5.38 -8.06
CA ALA A 75 12.18 6.72 -8.51
C ALA A 75 11.02 7.73 -8.39
N ASP A 76 9.77 7.27 -8.46
CA ASP A 76 8.58 8.13 -8.32
C ASP A 76 8.37 8.63 -6.89
N CYS A 77 8.96 7.98 -5.88
CA CYS A 77 8.97 8.44 -4.48
C CYS A 77 10.07 9.46 -4.17
N ALA A 78 10.94 9.83 -5.13
CA ALA A 78 12.10 10.69 -4.85
C ALA A 78 11.72 12.10 -4.35
N LYS A 79 10.52 12.60 -4.68
CA LYS A 79 10.02 13.92 -4.26
C LYS A 79 9.15 13.87 -3.01
N GLY A 80 8.97 12.71 -2.39
CA GLY A 80 8.03 12.50 -1.30
C GLY A 80 7.69 11.03 -1.12
#